data_AF-A0A925AQR6-F1
#
_entry.id   AF-A0A925AQR6-F1
#
_cell.length_a   1.000
_cell.length_b   1.000
_cell.length_c   1.000
_cell.angle_alpha   90.00
_cell.angle_beta   90.00
_cell.angle_gamma   90.00
#
_symmetry.space_group_name_H-M   'P 1'
#
loop_
_entity.id
_entity.type
_entity.pdbx_description
1 polymer ?
#
loop_
_entity_poly.entity_id
_entity_poly.type
_entity_poly.pdbx_seq_one_letter_code
_entity_poly.pdbx_strand_id
1 'polypeptide(L)'
;LPEIEMVLKALCDEGYIVVVSESPSIRIATVNQNVIATHSLPAKEILPREIPPPVAQNSQQLNLAKNEMINEVNVLLGKDANLVIMKIQNAKTNDELFALLMGLKKIIGMYAGADKAEKFAIKFTHIATM
;
A
#
# COMPACT_ATOMS: atom_id res chain seq x y z
N LEU A 1 14.70 21.48 21.50
CA LEU A 1 13.42 21.12 20.86
C LEU A 1 12.36 20.85 21.94
N PRO A 2 11.89 21.88 22.66
CA PRO A 2 10.99 21.72 23.80
C PRO A 2 9.57 21.24 23.42
N GLU A 3 9.14 21.51 22.18
CA GLU A 3 7.81 21.14 21.69
C GLU A 3 7.64 19.62 21.51
N ILE A 4 8.71 18.91 21.13
CA ILE A 4 8.68 17.46 20.93
C ILE A 4 8.50 16.72 22.26
N GLU A 5 9.12 17.22 23.33
CA GLU A 5 8.98 16.63 24.67
C GLU A 5 7.57 16.80 25.22
N MET A 6 6.90 17.93 24.93
CA MET A 6 5.50 18.14 25.30
C MET A 6 4.57 17.16 24.58
N VAL A 7 4.78 16.94 23.28
CA VAL A 7 3.95 16.01 22.49
C VAL A 7 4.14 14.57 22.98
N LEU A 8 5.39 14.14 23.22
CA LEU A 8 5.67 12.81 23.74
C LEU A 8 5.09 12.60 25.14
N LYS A 9 5.09 13.64 25.99
CA LYS A 9 4.46 13.59 27.31
C LYS A 9 2.94 13.44 27.20
N ALA A 10 2.28 14.23 26.35
CA ALA A 10 0.84 14.12 26.13
C ALA A 10 0.43 12.72 25.62
N LEU A 11 1.17 12.15 24.66
CA LEU A 11 0.90 10.81 24.16
C LEU A 11 1.11 9.70 25.21
N CYS A 12 2.02 9.92 26.15
CA CYS A 12 2.24 9.01 27.28
C CYS A 12 1.13 9.14 28.33
N ASP A 13 0.71 10.37 28.66
CA ASP A 13 -0.36 10.66 29.60
C ASP A 13 -1.72 10.14 29.08
N GLU A 14 -1.96 10.21 27.77
CA GLU A 14 -3.13 9.64 27.10
C GLU A 14 -3.03 8.12 26.87
N GLY A 15 -1.89 7.51 27.23
CA GLY A 15 -1.69 6.06 27.18
C GLY A 15 -1.44 5.47 25.80
N TYR A 16 -1.29 6.29 24.75
CA TYR A 16 -0.95 5.86 23.39
C TYR A 16 0.47 5.31 23.27
N ILE A 17 1.38 5.78 24.10
CA ILE A 17 2.75 5.26 24.18
C ILE A 17 3.09 4.91 25.62
N VAL A 18 3.95 3.92 25.81
CA VAL A 18 4.47 3.48 27.11
C VAL A 18 5.98 3.59 27.10
N VAL A 19 6.57 4.17 28.14
CA VAL A 19 8.02 4.25 28.29
C VAL A 19 8.55 2.87 28.70
N VAL A 20 9.40 2.29 27.87
CA VAL A 20 9.99 0.95 28.09
C VAL A 20 11.38 1.02 28.72
N SER A 21 12.06 2.16 28.60
CA SER A 21 13.36 2.40 29.25
C SER A 21 13.61 3.89 29.41
N GLU A 22 14.13 4.30 30.57
CA GLU A 22 14.47 5.69 30.85
C GLU A 22 15.87 5.79 31.47
N SER A 23 16.65 6.73 30.98
CA SER A 23 17.97 7.12 31.47
C SER A 23 18.07 8.64 31.43
N PRO A 24 19.00 9.27 32.19
CA PRO A 24 19.07 10.73 32.33
C PRO A 24 19.22 11.49 31.01
N SER A 25 19.66 10.83 29.95
CA SER A 25 19.88 11.41 28.62
C SER A 25 19.06 10.76 27.51
N ILE A 26 18.34 9.66 27.78
CA ILE A 26 17.63 8.87 26.76
C ILE A 26 16.34 8.31 27.34
N ARG A 27 15.21 8.56 26.66
CA ARG A 27 13.92 7.94 26.94
C ARG A 27 13.48 7.13 25.73
N ILE A 28 13.20 5.85 25.93
CA ILE A 28 12.71 4.92 24.91
C ILE A 28 11.24 4.63 25.21
N ALA A 29 10.35 4.97 24.30
CA ALA A 29 8.91 4.68 24.39
C ALA A 29 8.44 3.82 23.20
N THR A 30 7.42 3.01 23.43
CA THR A 30 6.77 2.16 22.42
C THR A 30 5.28 2.46 22.35
N VAL A 31 4.63 2.17 21.22
CA VAL A 31 3.19 2.37 21.04
C VAL A 31 2.40 1.33 21.81
N ASN A 32 1.41 1.77 22.58
CA ASN A 32 0.47 0.92 23.31
C ASN A 32 -0.57 0.36 22.33
N GLN A 33 -0.41 -0.91 21.95
CA GLN A 33 -1.28 -1.58 20.99
C GLN A 33 -2.72 -1.80 21.51
N ASN A 34 -2.95 -1.64 22.82
CA ASN A 34 -4.28 -1.83 23.42
C ASN A 34 -5.22 -0.63 23.22
N VAL A 35 -4.71 0.57 22.91
CA VAL A 35 -5.52 1.79 22.72
C VAL A 35 -6.06 1.89 21.27
N ILE A 36 -5.52 1.12 20.34
CA ILE A 36 -5.87 1.17 18.91
C ILE A 36 -7.22 0.45 18.62
N ALA A 37 -7.81 -0.23 19.58
CA ALA A 37 -9.00 -1.07 19.37
C ALA A 37 -10.36 -0.35 19.51
N THR A 38 -10.43 0.89 20.01
CA THR A 38 -11.71 1.48 20.48
C THR A 38 -12.40 2.44 19.51
N HIS A 39 -11.86 2.74 18.33
CA HIS A 39 -12.60 3.42 17.26
C HIS A 39 -13.06 2.44 16.18
N SER A 40 -13.77 1.40 16.60
CA SER A 40 -14.51 0.54 15.68
C SER A 40 -15.83 1.22 15.33
N LEU A 41 -15.98 1.65 14.07
CA LEU A 41 -17.29 1.98 13.47
C LEU A 41 -18.27 0.81 13.71
N PRO A 42 -19.58 1.06 13.88
CA PRO A 42 -20.54 -0.01 14.15
C PRO A 42 -20.44 -1.05 13.04
N ALA A 43 -20.12 -2.29 13.44
CA ALA A 43 -19.99 -3.42 12.54
C ALA A 43 -21.34 -3.65 11.85
N LYS A 44 -21.44 -3.23 10.59
CA LYS A 44 -22.53 -3.64 9.71
C LYS A 44 -22.45 -5.16 9.62
N GLU A 45 -23.49 -5.83 10.08
CA GLU A 45 -23.65 -7.29 10.08
C GLU A 45 -23.17 -7.87 8.73
N ILE A 46 -21.97 -8.43 8.72
CA ILE A 46 -21.43 -9.09 7.54
C ILE A 46 -22.01 -10.51 7.62
N LEU A 47 -23.07 -10.77 6.86
CA LEU A 47 -23.53 -12.13 6.60
C LEU A 47 -22.30 -13.02 6.30
N PRO A 48 -22.25 -14.26 6.80
CA PRO A 48 -21.09 -15.14 6.62
C PRO A 48 -20.73 -15.15 5.13
N ARG A 49 -19.57 -14.58 4.81
CA ARG A 49 -19.04 -14.58 3.45
C ARG A 49 -18.89 -16.05 3.06
N GLU A 50 -19.70 -16.51 2.12
CA GLU A 50 -19.40 -17.72 1.37
C GLU A 50 -17.96 -17.58 0.91
N ILE A 51 -17.09 -18.47 1.41
CA ILE A 51 -15.69 -18.51 1.02
C ILE A 51 -15.72 -18.77 -0.49
N PRO A 52 -15.31 -17.81 -1.33
CA PRO A 52 -15.32 -18.03 -2.77
C PRO A 52 -14.42 -19.24 -3.04
N PRO A 53 -14.81 -20.17 -3.94
CA PRO A 53 -13.97 -21.31 -4.28
C PRO A 53 -12.56 -20.80 -4.68
N PRO A 54 -11.48 -21.56 -4.41
CA PRO A 54 -10.09 -21.08 -4.58
C PRO A 54 -9.76 -20.51 -5.97
N VAL A 55 -10.54 -20.85 -7.00
CA VAL A 55 -10.47 -20.29 -8.36
C VAL A 55 -10.85 -18.80 -8.42
N ALA A 56 -11.73 -18.35 -7.53
CA ALA A 56 -12.15 -16.96 -7.40
C ALA A 56 -11.11 -16.07 -6.67
N GLN A 57 -10.24 -16.65 -5.84
CA GLN A 57 -9.19 -15.90 -5.13
C GLN A 57 -8.12 -15.37 -6.09
N ASN A 58 -7.64 -16.22 -7.01
CA ASN A 58 -6.62 -15.82 -7.99
C ASN A 58 -7.15 -14.76 -8.97
N SER A 59 -8.43 -14.87 -9.36
CA SER A 59 -9.06 -13.88 -10.24
C SER A 59 -9.37 -12.57 -9.51
N GLN A 60 -9.69 -12.60 -8.21
CA GLN A 60 -9.81 -11.39 -7.39
C GLN A 60 -8.46 -10.67 -7.21
N GLN A 61 -7.39 -11.40 -6.92
CA GLN A 61 -6.04 -10.84 -6.78
C GLN A 61 -5.55 -10.20 -8.08
N LEU A 62 -5.77 -10.88 -9.21
CA LEU A 62 -5.46 -10.35 -10.54
C LEU A 62 -6.19 -9.01 -10.81
N ASN A 63 -7.49 -8.96 -10.50
CA ASN A 63 -8.29 -7.75 -10.73
C ASN A 63 -7.87 -6.59 -9.80
N LEU A 64 -7.48 -6.89 -8.56
CA LEU A 64 -6.90 -5.90 -7.64
C LEU A 64 -5.58 -5.33 -8.20
N ALA A 65 -4.65 -6.20 -8.60
CA ALA A 65 -3.38 -5.79 -9.18
C ALA A 65 -3.55 -4.93 -10.45
N LYS A 66 -4.48 -5.31 -11.33
CA LYS A 66 -4.85 -4.50 -12.52
C LYS A 66 -5.33 -3.11 -12.13
N ASN A 67 -6.28 -3.01 -11.22
CA ASN A 67 -6.87 -1.72 -10.83
C ASN A 67 -5.81 -0.81 -10.21
N GLU A 68 -4.93 -1.36 -9.37
CA GLU A 68 -3.87 -0.59 -8.75
C GLU A 68 -2.83 -0.10 -9.78
N MET A 69 -2.38 -0.96 -10.70
CA MET A 69 -1.49 -0.56 -11.79
C MET A 69 -2.13 0.49 -12.70
N ILE A 70 -3.41 0.33 -13.05
CA ILE A 70 -4.14 1.30 -13.88
C ILE A 70 -4.20 2.67 -13.21
N ASN A 71 -4.52 2.72 -11.92
CA ASN A 71 -4.57 3.98 -11.17
C ASN A 71 -3.21 4.66 -11.13
N GLU A 72 -2.14 3.92 -10.85
CA GLU A 72 -0.80 4.50 -10.78
C GLU A 72 -0.31 4.98 -12.16
N VAL A 73 -0.57 4.21 -13.22
CA VAL A 73 -0.24 4.63 -14.59
C VAL A 73 -1.05 5.86 -15.00
N ASN A 74 -2.33 5.96 -14.62
CA ASN A 74 -3.13 7.16 -14.85
C ASN A 74 -2.55 8.39 -14.14
N VAL A 75 -2.05 8.23 -12.91
CA VAL A 75 -1.43 9.33 -12.16
C VAL A 75 -0.10 9.76 -12.79
N LEU A 76 0.69 8.82 -13.30
CA LEU A 76 2.03 9.09 -13.81
C LEU A 76 2.06 9.55 -15.27
N LEU A 77 1.19 8.99 -16.12
CA LEU A 77 1.16 9.26 -17.56
C LEU A 77 -0.05 10.10 -18.00
N GLY A 78 -1.07 10.25 -17.15
CA GLY A 78 -2.24 11.07 -17.46
C GLY A 78 -2.97 10.60 -18.73
N LYS A 79 -3.16 11.53 -19.68
CA LYS A 79 -3.95 11.29 -20.91
C LYS A 79 -3.30 10.28 -21.87
N ASP A 80 -1.98 10.10 -21.79
CA ASP A 80 -1.22 9.17 -22.65
C ASP A 80 -1.27 7.72 -22.14
N ALA A 81 -1.90 7.49 -20.98
CA ALA A 81 -2.00 6.18 -20.36
C ALA A 81 -2.94 5.19 -21.09
N ASN A 82 -3.84 5.66 -21.96
CA ASN A 82 -4.93 4.84 -22.51
C ASN A 82 -4.47 3.52 -23.14
N LEU A 83 -3.42 3.56 -23.96
CA LEU A 83 -2.93 2.37 -24.66
C LEU A 83 -2.27 1.37 -23.71
N VAL A 84 -1.69 1.88 -22.63
CA VAL A 84 -1.06 1.09 -21.56
C VAL A 84 -2.13 0.48 -20.65
N ILE A 85 -3.12 1.26 -20.24
CA ILE A 85 -4.26 0.81 -19.44
C ILE A 85 -5.00 -0.31 -20.14
N MET A 86 -5.23 -0.17 -21.45
CA MET A 86 -5.87 -1.21 -22.25
C MET A 86 -5.06 -2.52 -22.26
N LYS A 87 -3.73 -2.45 -22.26
CA LYS A 87 -2.87 -3.66 -22.15
C LYS A 87 -2.95 -4.29 -20.76
N ILE A 88 -2.94 -3.49 -19.70
CA ILE A 88 -3.08 -3.96 -18.32
C ILE A 88 -4.44 -4.65 -18.10
N GLN A 89 -5.52 -4.04 -18.61
CA GLN A 89 -6.87 -4.61 -18.50
C GLN A 89 -7.00 -5.97 -19.20
N ASN A 90 -6.35 -6.13 -20.35
CA ASN A 90 -6.39 -7.36 -21.16
C ASN A 90 -5.50 -8.49 -20.65
N ALA A 91 -4.60 -8.24 -19.69
CA ALA A 91 -3.75 -9.28 -19.11
C ALA A 91 -4.59 -10.38 -18.44
N LYS A 92 -4.31 -11.66 -18.68
CA LYS A 92 -5.11 -12.78 -18.15
C LYS A 92 -4.48 -13.44 -16.92
N THR A 93 -3.21 -13.16 -16.65
CA THR A 93 -2.44 -13.75 -15.56
C THR A 93 -1.52 -12.71 -14.89
N ASN A 94 -1.06 -13.02 -13.67
CA ASN A 94 -0.08 -12.19 -12.96
C ASN A 94 1.26 -12.12 -13.72
N ASP A 95 1.65 -13.21 -14.40
CA ASP A 95 2.85 -13.26 -15.24
C ASP A 95 2.79 -12.26 -16.40
N GLU A 96 1.63 -12.13 -17.05
CA GLU A 96 1.43 -11.15 -18.12
C GLU A 96 1.50 -9.71 -17.59
N LEU A 97 0.93 -9.43 -16.41
CA LEU A 97 1.07 -8.14 -15.72
C LEU A 97 2.52 -7.83 -15.36
N PHE A 98 3.25 -8.82 -14.85
CA PHE A 98 4.66 -8.66 -14.49
C PHE A 98 5.54 -8.40 -15.72
N ALA A 99 5.28 -9.09 -16.83
CA ALA A 99 5.96 -8.82 -18.10
C ALA A 99 5.70 -7.38 -18.59
N LEU A 100 4.48 -6.87 -18.42
CA LEU A 100 4.14 -5.48 -18.74
C LEU A 100 4.86 -4.47 -17.85
N LEU A 101 5.15 -4.83 -16.59
CA LEU A 101 5.77 -3.99 -15.58
C LEU A 101 7.16 -3.49 -15.99
N MET A 102 7.96 -4.33 -16.65
CA MET A 102 9.29 -3.94 -17.16
C MET A 102 9.19 -2.94 -18.32
N GLY A 103 8.23 -3.16 -19.23
CA GLY A 103 7.92 -2.20 -20.30
C GLY A 103 7.40 -0.87 -19.76
N LEU A 104 6.57 -0.96 -18.72
CA LEU A 104 6.01 0.18 -18.00
C LEU A 104 7.06 1.00 -17.27
N LYS A 105 8.00 0.36 -16.57
CA LYS A 105 9.15 1.04 -15.95
C LYS A 105 9.87 1.91 -16.98
N LYS A 106 10.13 1.37 -18.17
CA LYS A 106 10.80 2.12 -19.24
C LYS A 106 9.96 3.31 -19.73
N ILE A 107 8.68 3.11 -19.98
CA ILE A 107 7.76 4.18 -20.44
C ILE A 107 7.65 5.27 -19.37
N ILE A 108 7.35 4.91 -18.12
CA ILE A 108 7.27 5.85 -17.00
C ILE A 108 8.60 6.59 -16.82
N GLY A 109 9.74 5.91 -17.01
CA GLY A 109 11.05 6.54 -16.91
C GLY A 109 11.27 7.62 -17.97
N MET A 110 10.74 7.42 -19.18
CA MET A 110 10.83 8.38 -20.27
C MET A 110 9.91 9.59 -20.07
N TYR A 111 8.72 9.41 -19.50
CA TYR A 111 7.70 10.47 -19.41
C TYR A 111 7.64 11.18 -18.04
N ALA A 112 7.85 10.45 -16.95
CA ALA A 112 7.71 10.93 -15.58
C ALA A 112 9.05 11.00 -14.81
N GLY A 113 10.13 10.46 -15.38
CA GLY A 113 11.48 10.46 -14.82
C GLY A 113 11.87 9.14 -14.15
N ALA A 114 13.19 8.89 -14.07
CA ALA A 114 13.76 7.64 -13.58
C ALA A 114 13.37 7.32 -12.12
N ASP A 115 13.35 8.32 -11.23
CA ASP A 115 12.98 8.12 -9.82
C ASP A 115 11.53 7.62 -9.64
N LYS A 116 10.59 8.15 -10.45
CA LYS A 116 9.19 7.69 -10.42
C LYS A 116 9.04 6.30 -11.01
N ALA A 117 9.80 5.97 -12.06
CA ALA A 117 9.82 4.64 -12.64
C ALA A 117 10.39 3.59 -11.68
N GLU A 118 11.41 3.93 -10.91
CA GLU A 118 11.99 3.07 -9.88
C GLU A 118 10.96 2.76 -8.79
N LYS A 119 10.30 3.80 -8.26
CA LYS A 119 9.24 3.68 -7.25
C LYS A 119 8.06 2.86 -7.75
N PHE A 120 7.64 3.07 -9.00
CA PHE A 120 6.60 2.27 -9.64
C PHE A 120 6.99 0.79 -9.71
N ALA A 121 8.21 0.49 -10.17
CA ALA A 121 8.67 -0.89 -10.30
C ALA A 121 8.74 -1.60 -8.94
N ILE A 122 9.31 -0.95 -7.93
CA ILE A 122 9.39 -1.47 -6.55
C ILE A 122 7.98 -1.73 -6.01
N LYS A 123 7.08 -0.75 -6.17
CA LYS A 123 5.69 -0.86 -5.69
C LYS A 123 5.00 -2.09 -6.25
N PHE A 124 5.19 -2.45 -7.52
CA PHE A 124 4.48 -3.57 -8.15
C PHE A 124 5.30 -4.86 -8.29
N THR A 125 6.52 -4.92 -7.75
CA THR A 125 7.36 -6.14 -7.81
C THR A 125 6.67 -7.33 -7.11
N HIS A 126 5.80 -7.05 -6.12
CA HIS A 126 5.02 -8.07 -5.41
C HIS A 126 4.04 -8.85 -6.29
N ILE A 127 3.69 -8.35 -7.48
CA ILE A 127 2.81 -9.06 -8.44
C ILE A 127 3.46 -10.35 -8.93
N ALA A 128 4.79 -10.43 -9.01
CA ALA A 128 5.51 -11.66 -9.36
C ALA A 128 5.51 -12.73 -8.26
N THR A 129 5.20 -12.34 -7.02
CA THR A 129 5.27 -13.21 -5.84
C THR A 129 3.89 -13.64 -5.31
N MET A 130 2.80 -13.24 -6.00
CA MET A 130 1.40 -13.59 -5.69
C MET A 130 0.88 -14.69 -6.63
#